data_AF-A0A9W9LAW6-F1
#
_entry.id   AF-A0A9W9LAW6-F1
#
_cell.length_a   1.000
_cell.length_b   1.000
_cell.length_c   1.000
_cell.angle_alpha   90.00
_cell.angle_beta   90.00
_cell.angle_gamma   90.00
#
_symmetry.space_group_name_H-M   'P 1'
#
loop_
_entity.id
_entity.type
_entity.pdbx_description
1 polymer ?
#
loop_
_entity_poly.entity_id
_entity_poly.type
_entity_poly.pdbx_seq_one_letter_code
_entity_poly.pdbx_strand_id
1 'polypeptide(L)'
;MDQIEKIRTSSATDSASSDSEILPREPVFSLSGYTNLSEALKFIASEATPEYALFVDIPLKWGQRILERLEKDDGKIFGRKYRYTWNSHERTLRLSMPSPIHEAVTSWYFQMTLTWVSNGIITLEEAKEATPSTNTPFTMPASPYQQSTKIPDVAVTPDDGQSLPSFVIEVGWTEPMTALQADMELLLCGSEGQIQMGLVVKWYLQRRTGTVRGTACLWALDAYGRLTKQQEEVYHLPTTSKWASGAQPHSRPVVAGVFGRDA
;
A
#
# COMPACT_ATOMS: atom_id res chain seq x y z
N MET A 1 22.34 43.10 -47.64
CA MET A 1 20.91 42.74 -47.66
C MET A 1 20.79 41.24 -47.43
N ASP A 2 20.94 40.63 -46.26
CA ASP A 2 21.54 40.84 -44.94
C ASP A 2 21.53 39.41 -44.35
N GLN A 3 22.66 38.70 -44.26
CA GLN A 3 23.48 38.47 -43.05
C GLN A 3 22.67 38.29 -41.74
N ILE A 4 22.75 37.10 -41.12
CA ILE A 4 23.19 36.91 -39.72
C ILE A 4 23.72 35.48 -39.53
N GLU A 5 24.82 35.43 -38.78
CA GLU A 5 25.76 34.35 -38.51
C GLU A 5 25.30 33.26 -37.51
N LYS A 6 25.82 32.04 -37.72
CA LYS A 6 26.58 31.20 -36.77
C LYS A 6 26.43 31.50 -35.27
N ILE A 7 26.01 30.48 -34.49
CA ILE A 7 26.74 30.04 -33.27
C ILE A 7 26.70 28.50 -33.19
N ARG A 8 27.89 27.89 -33.18
CA ARG A 8 28.18 26.54 -32.69
C ARG A 8 28.93 26.74 -31.38
N THR A 9 28.42 26.25 -30.26
CA THR A 9 29.21 25.91 -29.07
C THR A 9 28.61 24.70 -28.37
N SER A 10 29.52 23.87 -27.88
CA SER A 10 29.41 22.48 -27.47
C SER A 10 28.86 22.26 -26.05
N SER A 11 28.40 21.02 -25.84
CA SER A 11 28.64 20.20 -24.63
C SER A 11 27.98 20.63 -23.32
N ALA A 12 26.93 19.93 -22.95
CA ALA A 12 26.91 19.20 -21.69
C ALA A 12 26.07 17.94 -21.87
N THR A 13 26.73 16.80 -21.65
CA THR A 13 26.12 15.49 -21.44
C THR A 13 25.12 15.56 -20.30
N ASP A 14 23.86 15.25 -20.56
CA ASP A 14 23.04 14.58 -19.56
C ASP A 14 22.34 13.41 -20.23
N SER A 15 22.91 12.24 -19.96
CA SER A 15 22.33 10.94 -20.23
C SER A 15 20.99 10.83 -19.50
N ALA A 16 19.92 11.26 -20.16
CA ALA A 16 18.59 10.74 -19.89
C ALA A 16 18.61 9.25 -20.24
N SER A 17 19.02 8.42 -19.28
CA SER A 17 18.81 6.98 -19.31
C SER A 17 17.32 6.75 -19.26
N SER A 18 16.70 6.68 -20.43
CA SER A 18 15.33 6.24 -20.64
C SER A 18 15.24 4.74 -20.31
N ASP A 19 15.23 4.42 -19.02
CA ASP A 19 14.58 3.20 -18.58
C ASP A 19 13.08 3.48 -18.57
N SER A 20 12.48 3.38 -19.75
CA SER A 20 11.04 3.25 -19.90
C SER A 20 10.63 2.01 -19.11
N GLU A 21 10.16 2.27 -17.90
CA GLU A 21 9.56 1.31 -16.99
C GLU A 21 8.38 0.66 -17.74
N ILE A 22 8.61 -0.54 -18.29
CA ILE A 22 7.52 -1.36 -18.83
C ILE A 22 6.80 -1.89 -17.58
N LEU A 23 5.97 -1.04 -16.98
CA LEU A 23 4.99 -1.48 -16.00
C LEU A 23 4.13 -2.53 -16.71
N PRO A 24 3.99 -3.75 -16.17
CA PRO A 24 3.02 -4.69 -16.72
C PRO A 24 1.67 -3.98 -16.75
N ARG A 25 1.01 -3.97 -17.92
CA ARG A 25 -0.35 -3.46 -18.04
C ARG A 25 -1.20 -4.21 -17.01
N GLU A 26 -1.84 -3.47 -16.12
CA GLU A 26 -2.75 -4.03 -15.14
C GLU A 26 -3.75 -4.94 -15.87
N PRO A 27 -3.95 -6.18 -15.42
CA PRO A 27 -5.03 -6.99 -15.97
C PRO A 27 -6.36 -6.35 -15.54
N VAL A 28 -7.01 -5.70 -16.50
CA VAL A 28 -8.31 -5.02 -16.33
C VAL A 28 -9.41 -5.88 -16.94
N PHE A 29 -10.42 -6.21 -16.13
CA PHE A 29 -11.53 -7.08 -16.51
C PHE A 29 -12.86 -6.34 -16.38
N SER A 30 -13.62 -6.20 -17.47
CA SER A 30 -14.93 -5.53 -17.44
C SER A 30 -16.06 -6.50 -17.13
N LEU A 31 -17.00 -6.08 -16.27
CA LEU A 31 -18.22 -6.84 -15.95
C LEU A 31 -19.44 -6.39 -16.77
N SER A 32 -19.27 -5.49 -17.75
CA SER A 32 -20.38 -4.88 -18.50
C SER A 32 -21.23 -5.88 -19.31
N GLY A 33 -20.68 -7.05 -19.67
CA GLY A 33 -21.38 -8.11 -20.39
C GLY A 33 -22.18 -9.09 -19.52
N TYR A 34 -22.06 -9.01 -18.19
CA TYR A 34 -22.72 -9.96 -17.28
C TYR A 34 -24.09 -9.46 -16.85
N THR A 35 -25.10 -10.33 -16.91
CA THR A 35 -26.49 -9.99 -16.54
C THR A 35 -26.88 -10.47 -15.15
N ASN A 36 -26.13 -11.42 -14.57
CA ASN A 36 -26.39 -11.95 -13.25
C ASN A 36 -25.11 -12.08 -12.40
N LEU A 37 -25.29 -11.93 -11.08
CA LEU A 37 -24.20 -11.93 -10.11
C LEU A 37 -23.47 -13.29 -10.04
N SER A 38 -24.16 -14.40 -10.30
CA SER A 38 -23.53 -15.72 -10.18
C SER A 38 -22.49 -15.95 -11.26
N GLU A 39 -22.77 -15.57 -12.51
CA GLU A 39 -21.80 -15.62 -13.60
C GLU A 39 -20.66 -14.64 -13.38
N ALA A 40 -20.97 -13.42 -12.92
CA ALA A 40 -19.96 -12.42 -12.59
C ALA A 40 -18.98 -12.93 -11.51
N LEU A 41 -19.48 -13.58 -10.46
CA LEU A 41 -18.64 -14.17 -9.42
C LEU A 41 -17.74 -15.30 -9.95
N LYS A 42 -18.25 -16.15 -10.84
CA LYS A 42 -17.45 -17.20 -11.49
C LYS A 42 -16.33 -16.60 -12.34
N PHE A 43 -16.63 -15.52 -13.07
CA PHE A 43 -15.64 -14.80 -13.86
C PHE A 43 -14.59 -14.11 -12.99
N ILE A 44 -15.00 -13.41 -11.92
CA ILE A 44 -14.04 -12.81 -10.97
C ILE A 44 -13.13 -13.91 -10.41
N ALA A 45 -13.67 -15.06 -10.03
CA ALA A 45 -12.88 -16.17 -9.51
C ALA A 45 -11.92 -16.78 -10.55
N SER A 46 -12.26 -16.80 -11.84
CA SER A 46 -11.38 -17.33 -12.89
C SER A 46 -10.24 -16.36 -13.23
N GLU A 47 -10.50 -15.06 -13.19
CA GLU A 47 -9.53 -14.02 -13.58
C GLU A 47 -8.70 -13.48 -12.41
N ALA A 48 -9.13 -13.68 -11.17
CA ALA A 48 -8.39 -13.26 -10.00
C ALA A 48 -7.00 -13.92 -9.98
N THR A 49 -5.95 -13.10 -10.05
CA THR A 49 -4.56 -13.57 -10.04
C THR A 49 -3.98 -13.51 -8.62
N PRO A 50 -2.92 -14.27 -8.32
CA PRO A 50 -2.23 -14.18 -7.05
C PRO A 50 -1.49 -12.86 -6.80
N GLU A 51 -1.37 -11.98 -7.79
CA GLU A 51 -0.62 -10.73 -7.63
C GLU A 51 -1.60 -9.56 -7.51
N TYR A 52 -2.39 -9.33 -8.54
CA TYR A 52 -3.30 -8.19 -8.63
C TYR A 52 -4.33 -8.40 -9.74
N ALA A 53 -5.58 -8.00 -9.51
CA ALA A 53 -6.62 -7.96 -10.52
C ALA A 53 -7.54 -6.75 -10.32
N LEU A 54 -7.82 -6.02 -11.39
CA LEU A 54 -8.75 -4.90 -11.40
C LEU A 54 -9.99 -5.26 -12.22
N PHE A 55 -11.15 -5.22 -11.56
CA PHE A 55 -12.45 -5.41 -12.19
C PHE A 55 -13.17 -4.07 -12.29
N VAL A 56 -13.73 -3.77 -13.46
CA VAL A 56 -14.39 -2.49 -13.78
C VAL A 56 -15.83 -2.70 -14.24
N ASP A 57 -16.59 -1.62 -14.35
CA ASP A 57 -17.98 -1.60 -14.78
C ASP A 57 -18.92 -2.44 -13.90
N ILE A 58 -18.61 -2.54 -12.61
CA ILE A 58 -19.40 -3.35 -11.68
C ILE A 58 -20.71 -2.62 -11.37
N PRO A 59 -21.88 -3.23 -11.61
CA PRO A 59 -23.15 -2.65 -11.18
C PRO A 59 -23.12 -2.33 -9.67
N LEU A 60 -23.47 -1.09 -9.29
CA LEU A 60 -23.40 -0.63 -7.89
C LEU A 60 -24.10 -1.60 -6.92
N LYS A 61 -25.27 -2.13 -7.31
CA LYS A 61 -26.06 -3.12 -6.56
C LYS A 61 -25.36 -4.48 -6.34
N TRP A 62 -24.24 -4.74 -7.00
CA TRP A 62 -23.46 -5.97 -6.88
C TRP A 62 -22.27 -5.81 -5.94
N GLY A 63 -21.68 -4.62 -5.81
CA GLY A 63 -20.46 -4.38 -5.03
C GLY A 63 -20.46 -5.06 -3.67
N GLN A 64 -21.39 -4.66 -2.80
CA GLN A 64 -21.49 -5.22 -1.44
C GLN A 64 -21.76 -6.73 -1.43
N ARG A 65 -22.55 -7.22 -2.39
CA ARG A 65 -22.87 -8.65 -2.49
C ARG A 65 -21.67 -9.48 -2.92
N ILE A 66 -20.75 -8.91 -3.70
CA ILE A 66 -19.48 -9.54 -4.05
C ILE A 66 -18.58 -9.63 -2.81
N LEU A 67 -18.49 -8.54 -2.03
CA LEU A 67 -17.70 -8.52 -0.79
C LEU A 67 -18.21 -9.54 0.22
N GLU A 68 -19.52 -9.60 0.45
CA GLU A 68 -20.12 -10.61 1.32
C GLU A 68 -19.77 -12.05 0.91
N ARG A 69 -19.60 -12.32 -0.39
CA ARG A 69 -19.19 -13.64 -0.88
C ARG A 69 -17.70 -13.88 -0.67
N LEU A 70 -16.86 -12.88 -0.93
CA LEU A 70 -15.43 -12.95 -0.62
C LEU A 70 -15.19 -13.30 0.86
N GLU A 71 -15.99 -12.71 1.77
CA GLU A 71 -15.87 -12.96 3.21
C GLU A 71 -16.51 -14.27 3.67
N LYS A 72 -17.77 -14.54 3.29
CA LYS A 72 -18.51 -15.73 3.76
C LYS A 72 -17.90 -17.03 3.26
N ASP A 73 -17.33 -17.01 2.05
CA ASP A 73 -16.88 -18.24 1.42
C ASP A 73 -15.47 -18.64 1.86
N ASP A 74 -14.74 -17.83 2.65
CA ASP A 74 -13.39 -18.10 3.17
C ASP A 74 -12.45 -18.70 2.10
N GLY A 75 -12.47 -18.11 0.90
CA GLY A 75 -11.70 -18.59 -0.24
C GLY A 75 -12.24 -19.85 -0.92
N LYS A 76 -13.42 -20.38 -0.59
CA LYS A 76 -14.02 -21.53 -1.29
C LYS A 76 -14.40 -21.23 -2.74
N ILE A 77 -14.96 -20.04 -3.00
CA ILE A 77 -15.32 -19.63 -4.36
C ILE A 77 -14.08 -19.20 -5.14
N PHE A 78 -13.18 -18.46 -4.50
CA PHE A 78 -12.04 -17.83 -5.18
C PHE A 78 -10.73 -18.63 -5.06
N GLY A 79 -10.79 -19.79 -4.41
CA GLY A 79 -9.65 -20.66 -4.08
C GLY A 79 -8.66 -20.09 -3.05
N ARG A 80 -8.81 -18.82 -2.64
CA ARG A 80 -7.85 -18.05 -1.83
C ARG A 80 -8.52 -16.92 -1.05
N LYS A 81 -7.86 -16.42 0.00
CA LYS A 81 -8.26 -15.22 0.74
C LYS A 81 -7.56 -13.99 0.15
N TYR A 82 -8.32 -13.14 -0.53
CA TYR A 82 -7.84 -11.90 -1.12
C TYR A 82 -8.02 -10.73 -0.16
N ARG A 83 -7.10 -9.76 -0.22
CA ARG A 83 -7.41 -8.38 0.14
C ARG A 83 -8.19 -7.74 -0.99
N TYR A 84 -9.08 -6.83 -0.64
CA TYR A 84 -9.95 -6.20 -1.62
C TYR A 84 -10.15 -4.71 -1.35
N THR A 85 -10.42 -3.99 -2.43
CA THR A 85 -10.92 -2.62 -2.41
C THR A 85 -12.10 -2.52 -3.36
N TRP A 86 -13.27 -2.20 -2.83
CA TRP A 86 -14.46 -1.83 -3.58
C TRP A 86 -14.59 -0.31 -3.60
N ASN A 87 -14.53 0.28 -4.79
CA ASN A 87 -14.77 1.69 -5.00
C ASN A 87 -16.15 1.86 -5.65
N SER A 88 -17.13 2.32 -4.86
CA SER A 88 -18.51 2.54 -5.28
C SER A 88 -18.65 3.69 -6.28
N HIS A 89 -17.77 4.70 -6.19
CA HIS A 89 -17.78 5.86 -7.07
C HIS A 89 -17.34 5.47 -8.49
N GLU A 90 -16.20 4.79 -8.58
CA GLU A 90 -15.64 4.36 -9.87
C GLU A 90 -16.22 3.05 -10.38
N ARG A 91 -16.97 2.33 -9.53
CA ARG A 91 -17.53 1.00 -9.82
C ARG A 91 -16.44 -0.03 -10.13
N THR A 92 -15.39 -0.03 -9.32
CA THR A 92 -14.23 -0.91 -9.47
C THR A 92 -14.01 -1.79 -8.24
N LEU A 93 -13.59 -3.04 -8.48
CA LEU A 93 -13.13 -3.96 -7.44
C LEU A 93 -11.68 -4.32 -7.74
N ARG A 94 -10.79 -4.03 -6.79
CA ARG A 94 -9.41 -4.50 -6.81
C ARG A 94 -9.26 -5.67 -5.87
N LEU A 95 -8.60 -6.73 -6.34
CA LEU A 95 -8.22 -7.90 -5.55
C LEU A 95 -6.69 -8.03 -5.58
N SER A 96 -6.09 -8.26 -4.42
CA SER A 96 -4.67 -8.57 -4.28
C SER A 96 -4.47 -9.68 -3.25
N MET A 97 -3.39 -10.45 -3.39
CA MET A 97 -3.00 -11.38 -2.34
C MET A 97 -1.97 -10.72 -1.43
N PRO A 98 -2.13 -10.82 -0.10
CA PRO A 98 -1.07 -10.46 0.81
C PRO A 98 0.22 -11.23 0.47
N SER A 99 1.31 -10.50 0.28
CA SER A 99 2.64 -11.08 0.09
C SER A 99 3.47 -10.88 1.37
N PRO A 100 4.61 -11.58 1.54
CA PRO A 100 5.50 -11.34 2.67
C PRO A 100 5.94 -9.88 2.81
N ILE A 101 6.03 -9.13 1.70
CA ILE A 101 6.33 -7.70 1.71
C ILE A 101 5.17 -6.88 2.29
N HIS A 102 3.93 -7.22 1.93
CA HIS A 102 2.75 -6.58 2.51
C HIS A 102 2.62 -6.87 4.01
N GLU A 103 3.03 -8.06 4.49
CA GLU A 103 2.99 -8.39 5.92
C GLU A 103 4.17 -7.80 6.72
N ALA A 104 5.27 -7.46 6.04
CA ALA A 104 6.47 -6.94 6.70
C ALA A 104 6.20 -5.61 7.42
N VAL A 105 5.31 -4.77 6.89
CA VAL A 105 4.99 -3.47 7.49
C VAL A 105 4.30 -3.60 8.85
N THR A 106 3.46 -4.63 9.03
CA THR A 106 2.82 -4.92 10.31
C THR A 106 3.88 -5.26 11.36
N SER A 107 4.83 -6.14 11.01
CA SER A 107 5.93 -6.51 11.90
C SER A 107 6.82 -5.31 12.22
N TRP A 108 7.11 -4.48 11.22
CA TRP A 108 7.86 -3.24 11.41
C TRP A 108 7.14 -2.28 12.36
N TYR A 109 5.83 -2.08 12.20
CA TYR A 109 5.04 -1.20 13.07
C TYR A 109 5.14 -1.64 14.53
N PHE A 110 4.92 -2.93 14.82
CA PHE A 110 5.03 -3.45 16.20
C PHE A 110 6.43 -3.25 16.80
N GLN A 111 7.49 -3.50 16.01
CA GLN A 111 8.86 -3.28 16.47
C GLN A 111 9.14 -1.79 16.75
N MET A 112 8.54 -0.91 15.95
CA MET A 112 8.72 0.52 16.11
C MET A 112 7.96 1.07 17.31
N THR A 113 6.73 0.62 17.55
CA THR A 113 5.99 0.95 18.77
C THR A 113 6.81 0.59 20.02
N LEU A 114 7.39 -0.62 20.07
CA LEU A 114 8.25 -1.02 21.19
C LEU A 114 9.47 -0.12 21.36
N THR A 115 10.12 0.25 20.25
CA THR A 115 11.29 1.13 20.25
C THR A 115 10.92 2.55 20.68
N TRP A 116 9.77 3.06 20.27
CA TRP A 116 9.28 4.38 20.67
C TRP A 116 8.97 4.42 22.16
N VAL A 117 8.36 3.37 22.72
CA VAL A 117 8.15 3.24 24.17
C VAL A 117 9.49 3.18 24.91
N SER A 118 10.44 2.36 24.46
CA SER A 118 11.74 2.23 25.16
C SER A 118 12.57 3.51 25.15
N ASN A 119 12.38 4.35 24.12
CA ASN A 119 13.07 5.63 23.96
C ASN A 119 12.30 6.81 24.59
N GLY A 120 11.13 6.57 25.19
CA GLY A 120 10.29 7.61 25.78
C GLY A 120 9.70 8.59 24.77
N ILE A 121 9.55 8.18 23.50
CA ILE A 121 8.88 8.97 22.45
C ILE A 121 7.37 8.95 22.66
N ILE A 122 6.84 7.78 23.06
CA ILE A 122 5.46 7.58 23.50
C ILE A 122 5.45 6.84 24.84
N THR A 123 4.38 6.99 25.58
CA THR A 123 4.08 6.23 26.80
C THR A 123 3.57 4.83 26.45
N LEU A 124 3.54 3.94 27.45
CA LEU A 124 2.96 2.61 27.29
C LEU A 124 1.45 2.68 27.08
N GLU A 125 0.79 3.68 27.69
CA GLU A 125 -0.64 3.97 27.55
C GLU A 125 -0.95 4.38 26.10
N GLU A 126 -0.26 5.37 25.54
CA GLU A 126 -0.41 5.79 24.14
C GLU A 126 -0.15 4.62 23.16
N ALA A 127 0.83 3.77 23.46
CA ALA A 127 1.11 2.58 22.63
C ALA A 127 -0.04 1.57 22.61
N LYS A 128 -0.80 1.43 23.71
CA LYS A 128 -1.98 0.55 23.77
C LYS A 128 -3.14 1.12 22.97
N GLU A 129 -3.29 2.44 23.00
CA GLU A 129 -4.32 3.18 22.24
C GLU A 129 -4.05 3.18 20.73
N ALA A 130 -2.81 2.96 20.30
CA ALA A 130 -2.40 2.91 18.90
C ALA A 130 -2.21 1.47 18.36
N THR A 131 -3.03 0.52 18.82
CA THR A 131 -2.93 -0.88 18.39
C THR A 131 -3.31 -1.01 16.91
N PRO A 132 -2.46 -1.60 16.06
CA PRO A 132 -2.77 -1.74 14.65
C PRO A 132 -3.78 -2.87 14.43
N SER A 133 -4.77 -2.62 13.61
CA SER A 133 -5.61 -3.66 13.00
C SER A 133 -5.07 -4.02 11.62
N THR A 134 -5.17 -5.31 11.28
CA THR A 134 -4.84 -5.82 9.96
C THR A 134 -6.01 -6.66 9.47
N ASN A 135 -6.25 -6.66 8.16
CA ASN A 135 -7.34 -7.42 7.54
C ASN A 135 -8.76 -7.03 8.01
N THR A 136 -8.93 -5.83 8.55
CA THR A 136 -10.24 -5.27 8.91
C THR A 136 -10.79 -4.44 7.74
N PRO A 137 -12.00 -4.75 7.23
CA PRO A 137 -12.63 -3.92 6.22
C PRO A 137 -13.26 -2.66 6.84
N PHE A 138 -13.01 -1.51 6.23
CA PHE A 138 -13.63 -0.24 6.59
C PHE A 138 -14.50 0.25 5.44
N THR A 139 -15.74 0.64 5.76
CA THR A 139 -16.70 1.17 4.78
C THR A 139 -16.81 2.68 4.93
N MET A 140 -16.63 3.39 3.82
CA MET A 140 -16.57 4.84 3.78
C MET A 140 -17.98 5.45 3.92
N PRO A 141 -18.19 6.38 4.88
CA PRO A 141 -19.49 7.02 5.10
C PRO A 141 -19.78 8.15 4.12
N ALA A 142 -18.77 8.82 3.58
CA ALA A 142 -18.92 10.10 2.88
C ALA A 142 -18.90 9.97 1.35
N SER A 143 -19.66 10.85 0.69
CA SER A 143 -19.60 11.07 -0.76
C SER A 143 -18.22 11.64 -1.17
N PRO A 144 -17.68 11.30 -2.36
CA PRO A 144 -18.27 10.45 -3.40
C PRO A 144 -18.10 8.94 -3.15
N TYR A 145 -17.29 8.55 -2.16
CA TYR A 145 -16.92 7.16 -1.88
C TYR A 145 -17.92 6.43 -0.98
N GLN A 146 -19.14 6.93 -0.80
CA GLN A 146 -20.10 6.34 0.11
C GLN A 146 -20.34 4.86 -0.25
N GLN A 147 -20.27 3.96 0.73
CA GLN A 147 -20.34 2.51 0.55
C GLN A 147 -19.15 1.87 -0.19
N SER A 148 -18.08 2.62 -0.45
CA SER A 148 -16.79 2.02 -0.79
C SER A 148 -16.25 1.30 0.42
N THR A 149 -15.58 0.17 0.21
CA THR A 149 -15.00 -0.63 1.29
C THR A 149 -13.57 -0.98 0.94
N LYS A 150 -12.67 -0.85 1.90
CA LYS A 150 -11.27 -1.22 1.73
C LYS A 150 -10.74 -1.93 2.97
N ILE A 151 -9.83 -2.87 2.74
CA ILE A 151 -8.98 -3.46 3.77
C ILE A 151 -7.58 -2.83 3.63
N PRO A 152 -7.19 -1.93 4.54
CA PRO A 152 -5.82 -1.43 4.58
C PRO A 152 -4.82 -2.52 4.99
N ASP A 153 -3.55 -2.36 4.62
CA ASP A 153 -2.50 -3.27 5.10
C ASP A 153 -2.29 -3.10 6.61
N VAL A 154 -2.27 -1.84 7.07
CA VAL A 154 -2.31 -1.48 8.49
C VAL A 154 -3.29 -0.33 8.70
N ALA A 155 -4.11 -0.45 9.74
CA ALA A 155 -5.00 0.61 10.18
C ALA A 155 -4.85 0.82 11.69
N VAL A 156 -4.53 2.05 12.09
CA VAL A 156 -4.39 2.44 13.49
C VAL A 156 -5.65 3.20 13.90
N THR A 157 -6.44 2.59 14.76
CA THR A 157 -7.67 3.16 15.30
C THR A 157 -7.42 3.58 16.74
N PRO A 158 -7.54 4.88 17.06
CA PRO A 158 -7.50 5.33 18.45
C PRO A 158 -8.60 4.66 19.28
N ASP A 159 -8.33 4.40 20.57
CA ASP A 159 -9.33 3.87 21.51
C ASP A 159 -10.24 4.99 22.06
N ASP A 160 -10.85 5.76 21.17
CA ASP A 160 -11.72 6.90 21.49
C ASP A 160 -13.17 6.71 20.99
N GLY A 161 -13.49 5.50 20.52
CA GLY A 161 -14.81 5.15 19.99
C GLY A 161 -15.03 5.51 18.52
N GLN A 162 -14.01 5.99 17.79
CA GLN A 162 -14.09 6.15 16.34
C GLN A 162 -14.32 4.81 15.63
N SER A 163 -15.10 4.84 14.54
CA SER A 163 -15.43 3.65 13.74
C SER A 163 -14.45 3.40 12.60
N LEU A 164 -13.64 4.42 12.26
CA LEU A 164 -12.59 4.38 11.26
C LEU A 164 -11.22 4.63 11.90
N PRO A 165 -10.12 4.18 11.28
CA PRO A 165 -8.78 4.48 11.76
C PRO A 165 -8.46 5.97 11.60
N SER A 166 -7.49 6.48 12.36
CA SER A 166 -6.93 7.83 12.15
C SER A 166 -5.72 7.82 11.23
N PHE A 167 -5.01 6.69 11.16
CA PHE A 167 -3.84 6.50 10.34
C PHE A 167 -3.87 5.15 9.63
N VAL A 168 -3.51 5.14 8.35
CA VAL A 168 -3.46 3.93 7.52
C VAL A 168 -2.10 3.79 6.85
N ILE A 169 -1.68 2.56 6.61
CA ILE A 169 -0.50 2.25 5.80
C ILE A 169 -0.90 1.32 4.67
N GLU A 170 -0.47 1.64 3.46
CA GLU A 170 -0.55 0.77 2.29
C GLU A 170 0.85 0.46 1.78
N VAL A 171 1.07 -0.78 1.42
CA VAL A 171 2.32 -1.27 0.84
C VAL A 171 2.04 -1.70 -0.59
N GLY A 172 2.93 -1.35 -1.51
CA GLY A 172 2.85 -1.82 -2.89
C GLY A 172 4.07 -2.64 -3.29
N TRP A 173 3.83 -3.76 -3.95
CA TRP A 173 4.88 -4.53 -4.63
C TRP A 173 4.60 -4.62 -6.14
N THR A 174 3.48 -5.23 -6.51
CA THR A 174 3.01 -5.35 -7.90
C THR A 174 2.06 -4.21 -8.27
N GLU A 175 1.40 -3.64 -7.27
CA GLU A 175 0.48 -2.52 -7.37
C GLU A 175 1.23 -1.29 -7.91
N PRO A 176 0.68 -0.61 -8.92
CA PRO A 176 1.24 0.67 -9.38
C PRO A 176 0.97 1.77 -8.35
N MET A 177 1.84 2.80 -8.34
CA MET A 177 1.69 3.94 -7.44
C MET A 177 0.34 4.64 -7.61
N THR A 178 -0.20 4.70 -8.83
CA THR A 178 -1.52 5.27 -9.11
C THR A 178 -2.65 4.53 -8.39
N ALA A 179 -2.57 3.20 -8.27
CA ALA A 179 -3.55 2.41 -7.53
C ALA A 179 -3.46 2.68 -6.02
N LEU A 180 -2.24 2.78 -5.47
CA LEU A 180 -2.01 3.13 -4.07
C LEU A 180 -2.44 4.57 -3.75
N GLN A 181 -2.30 5.49 -4.71
CA GLN A 181 -2.81 6.85 -4.56
C GLN A 181 -4.34 6.87 -4.57
N ALA A 182 -4.98 6.09 -5.46
CA ALA A 182 -6.44 5.94 -5.47
C ALA A 182 -6.97 5.33 -4.16
N ASP A 183 -6.19 4.43 -3.53
CA ASP A 183 -6.46 3.95 -2.17
C ASP A 183 -6.44 5.06 -1.14
N MET A 184 -5.41 5.92 -1.18
CA MET A 184 -5.33 7.08 -0.28
C MET A 184 -6.48 8.05 -0.50
N GLU A 185 -6.87 8.31 -1.75
CA GLU A 185 -7.99 9.18 -2.06
C GLU A 185 -9.30 8.62 -1.51
N LEU A 186 -9.57 7.33 -1.75
CA LEU A 186 -10.76 6.66 -1.23
C LEU A 186 -10.81 6.71 0.29
N LEU A 187 -9.72 6.38 0.98
CA LEU A 187 -9.67 6.34 2.44
C LEU A 187 -9.79 7.74 3.05
N LEU A 188 -8.97 8.69 2.60
CA LEU A 188 -8.94 10.03 3.20
C LEU A 188 -10.20 10.82 2.86
N CYS A 189 -10.61 10.89 1.59
CA CYS A 189 -11.80 11.64 1.19
C CYS A 189 -13.11 10.94 1.62
N GLY A 190 -13.13 9.61 1.68
CA GLY A 190 -14.31 8.83 2.03
C GLY A 190 -14.59 8.75 3.53
N SER A 191 -13.60 9.04 4.39
CA SER A 191 -13.69 8.86 5.85
C SER A 191 -14.38 9.99 6.62
N GLU A 192 -14.79 11.07 5.94
CA GLU A 192 -15.33 12.27 6.60
C GLU A 192 -14.36 12.90 7.63
N GLY A 193 -13.05 12.77 7.38
CA GLY A 193 -11.99 13.33 8.22
C GLY A 193 -11.59 12.48 9.42
N GLN A 194 -12.17 11.28 9.58
CA GLN A 194 -11.71 10.33 10.61
C GLN A 194 -10.33 9.76 10.27
N ILE A 195 -10.09 9.38 9.00
CA ILE A 195 -8.74 9.04 8.53
C ILE A 195 -8.03 10.36 8.22
N GLN A 196 -7.03 10.69 9.01
CA GLN A 196 -6.34 11.99 8.95
C GLN A 196 -5.10 11.92 8.05
N MET A 197 -4.42 10.78 8.05
CA MET A 197 -3.18 10.57 7.32
C MET A 197 -3.06 9.14 6.79
N GLY A 198 -2.36 9.00 5.67
CA GLY A 198 -2.02 7.70 5.10
C GLY A 198 -0.57 7.65 4.65
N LEU A 199 0.10 6.53 4.92
CA LEU A 199 1.47 6.26 4.48
C LEU A 199 1.45 5.23 3.36
N VAL A 200 2.00 5.57 2.21
CA VAL A 200 2.20 4.63 1.10
C VAL A 200 3.67 4.23 1.05
N VAL A 201 3.97 2.94 1.20
CA VAL A 201 5.31 2.38 1.02
C VAL A 201 5.32 1.54 -0.26
N LYS A 202 5.89 2.08 -1.33
CA LYS A 202 5.97 1.40 -2.62
C LYS A 202 7.38 0.89 -2.87
N TRP A 203 7.50 -0.39 -3.17
CA TRP A 203 8.76 -1.04 -3.54
C TRP A 203 8.83 -1.32 -5.04
N TYR A 204 10.04 -1.31 -5.58
CA TYR A 204 10.35 -1.54 -6.99
C TYR A 204 11.50 -2.53 -7.12
N LEU A 205 11.29 -3.63 -7.86
CA LEU A 205 12.36 -4.53 -8.25
C LEU A 205 13.05 -4.02 -9.52
N GLN A 206 14.30 -3.62 -9.40
CA GLN A 206 15.14 -3.27 -10.54
C GLN A 206 15.64 -4.56 -11.19
N ARG A 207 14.89 -5.06 -12.18
CA ARG A 207 15.14 -6.37 -12.81
C ARG A 207 16.56 -6.55 -13.37
N ARG A 208 17.18 -5.48 -13.87
CA ARG A 208 18.53 -5.54 -14.46
C ARG A 208 19.62 -5.76 -13.42
N THR A 209 19.47 -5.15 -12.25
CA THR A 209 20.47 -5.15 -11.17
C THR A 209 20.13 -6.14 -10.06
N GLY A 210 18.90 -6.65 -10.02
CA GLY A 210 18.39 -7.47 -8.93
C GLY A 210 18.24 -6.70 -7.61
N THR A 211 18.29 -5.37 -7.65
CA THR A 211 18.18 -4.52 -6.46
C THR A 211 16.76 -4.05 -6.24
N VAL A 212 16.46 -3.64 -5.01
CA VAL A 212 15.15 -3.09 -4.63
C VAL A 212 15.30 -1.62 -4.27
N ARG A 213 14.43 -0.80 -4.85
CA ARG A 213 14.23 0.61 -4.49
C ARG A 213 12.89 0.73 -3.76
N GLY A 214 12.78 1.67 -2.83
CA GLY A 214 11.52 2.01 -2.17
C GLY A 214 11.22 3.50 -2.28
N THR A 215 9.94 3.85 -2.14
CA THR A 215 9.45 5.20 -1.84
C THR A 215 8.47 5.12 -0.69
N ALA A 216 8.58 6.01 0.29
CA ALA A 216 7.57 6.24 1.31
C ALA A 216 6.96 7.63 1.12
N CYS A 217 5.64 7.69 0.96
CA CYS A 217 4.90 8.93 0.74
C CYS A 217 3.86 9.11 1.84
N LEU A 218 3.92 10.22 2.57
CA LEU A 218 2.88 10.61 3.53
C LEU A 218 1.82 11.45 2.82
N TRP A 219 0.57 11.07 2.96
CA TRP A 219 -0.59 11.70 2.34
C TRP A 219 -1.57 12.20 3.40
N ALA A 220 -2.17 13.36 3.15
CA ALA A 220 -3.23 13.95 3.97
C ALA A 220 -4.14 14.84 3.10
N LEU A 221 -5.30 15.22 3.61
CA LEU A 221 -6.12 16.25 2.98
C LEU A 221 -5.59 17.64 3.34
N ASP A 222 -5.56 18.55 2.36
CA ASP A 222 -5.31 19.96 2.62
C ASP A 222 -6.54 20.66 3.23
N ALA A 223 -6.42 21.96 3.51
CA ALA A 223 -7.51 22.78 4.06
C ALA A 223 -8.76 22.86 3.16
N TYR A 224 -8.65 22.43 1.89
CA TYR A 224 -9.73 22.40 0.91
C TYR A 224 -10.27 20.97 0.68
N GLY A 225 -9.83 19.99 1.48
CA GLY A 225 -10.23 18.60 1.35
C GLY A 225 -9.59 17.87 0.17
N ARG A 226 -8.47 18.37 -0.38
CA ARG A 226 -7.78 17.76 -1.51
C ARG A 226 -6.63 16.87 -1.05
N LEU A 227 -6.55 15.67 -1.63
CA LEU A 227 -5.45 14.76 -1.37
C LEU A 227 -4.11 15.40 -1.76
N THR A 228 -3.21 15.52 -0.78
CA THR A 228 -1.90 16.14 -0.95
C THR A 228 -0.82 15.25 -0.35
N LYS A 229 0.27 15.07 -1.11
CA LYS A 229 1.48 14.42 -0.62
C LYS A 229 2.26 15.41 0.25
N GLN A 230 2.33 15.13 1.55
CA GLN A 230 3.00 15.97 2.54
C GLN A 230 4.52 15.75 2.55
N GLN A 231 4.94 14.49 2.37
CA GLN A 231 6.35 14.09 2.38
C GLN A 231 6.59 12.94 1.42
N GLU A 232 7.80 12.86 0.87
CA GLU A 232 8.29 11.73 0.08
C GLU A 232 9.75 11.43 0.47
N GLU A 233 10.02 10.17 0.74
CA GLU A 233 11.37 9.65 0.97
C GLU A 233 11.68 8.55 -0.05
N VAL A 234 12.88 8.57 -0.63
CA VAL A 234 13.35 7.56 -1.59
C VAL A 234 14.44 6.72 -0.95
N TYR A 235 14.26 5.41 -0.96
CA TYR A 235 15.21 4.45 -0.40
C TYR A 235 15.87 3.62 -1.49
N HIS A 236 17.19 3.47 -1.37
CA HIS A 236 17.96 2.54 -2.17
C HIS A 236 18.52 1.47 -1.24
N LEU A 237 18.09 0.21 -1.39
CA LEU A 237 18.71 -0.86 -0.62
C LEU A 237 20.10 -1.13 -1.19
N PRO A 238 21.18 -1.04 -0.38
CA PRO A 238 22.51 -1.35 -0.86
C PRO A 238 22.58 -2.81 -1.31
N THR A 239 23.23 -3.05 -2.44
CA THR A 239 23.53 -4.40 -2.94
C THR A 239 24.45 -5.09 -1.95
N THR A 240 23.89 -5.81 -0.98
CA THR A 240 24.72 -6.67 -0.14
C THR A 240 24.99 -7.95 -0.93
N SER A 241 26.20 -8.04 -1.49
CA SER A 241 26.79 -9.28 -2.03
C SER A 241 26.89 -10.41 -0.99
N LYS A 242 26.43 -10.20 0.25
CA LYS A 242 26.55 -11.14 1.37
C LYS A 242 25.61 -12.34 1.31
N TRP A 243 24.59 -12.35 0.44
CA TRP A 243 23.80 -13.56 0.17
C TRP A 243 24.36 -14.42 -0.98
N ALA A 244 25.38 -13.94 -1.71
CA ALA A 244 25.97 -14.67 -2.84
C ALA A 244 27.13 -15.61 -2.45
N SER A 245 27.58 -15.59 -1.20
CA SER A 245 28.58 -16.54 -0.69
C SER A 245 28.00 -17.29 0.49
N GLY A 246 27.76 -18.60 0.30
CA GLY A 246 27.29 -19.52 1.33
C GLY A 246 28.26 -19.63 2.51
N ALA A 247 28.19 -18.67 3.43
CA ALA A 247 28.86 -18.71 4.72
C ALA A 247 27.82 -19.03 5.79
N GLN A 248 28.00 -20.19 6.45
CA GLN A 248 27.17 -20.64 7.55
C GLN A 248 27.13 -19.61 8.70
N PRO A 249 26.00 -19.50 9.43
CA PRO A 249 25.95 -18.64 10.61
C PRO A 249 26.61 -19.37 11.79
N HIS A 250 27.89 -19.09 12.02
CA HIS A 250 28.51 -19.34 13.31
C HIS A 250 28.81 -18.02 14.03
N SER A 251 28.60 -18.09 15.34
CA SER A 251 28.87 -17.11 16.41
C SER A 251 27.90 -15.92 16.55
N ARG A 252 27.06 -16.04 17.59
CA ARG A 252 26.37 -14.94 18.28
C ARG A 252 27.41 -13.93 18.81
N PRO A 253 27.11 -12.62 18.81
CA PRO A 253 27.86 -11.68 19.64
C PRO A 253 27.46 -11.86 21.11
N VAL A 254 28.47 -12.08 21.95
CA VAL A 254 28.39 -11.97 23.41
C VAL A 254 28.23 -10.49 23.75
N VAL A 255 27.13 -10.13 24.42
CA VAL A 255 26.98 -8.82 25.05
C VAL A 255 27.75 -8.84 26.36
N ALA A 256 28.89 -8.15 26.39
CA ALA A 256 29.59 -7.80 27.62
C ALA A 256 29.26 -6.33 27.96
N GLY A 257 28.84 -6.09 29.20
CA GLY A 257 28.49 -4.77 29.73
C GLY A 257 27.87 -4.93 31.12
N VAL A 258 28.66 -5.32 32.12
CA VAL A 258 29.20 -4.41 33.16
C VAL A 258 28.09 -3.78 34.00
N PHE A 259 27.68 -4.51 35.04
CA PHE A 259 27.11 -3.92 36.25
C PHE A 259 28.28 -3.49 37.14
N GLY A 260 28.51 -2.18 37.25
CA GLY A 260 29.25 -1.58 38.35
C GLY A 260 28.25 -0.82 39.22
N ARG A 261 27.93 -1.35 40.40
CA ARG A 261 27.39 -0.57 41.51
C ARG A 261 28.48 -0.50 42.56
N ASP A 262 28.94 0.70 42.86
CA ASP A 262 29.56 1.06 44.13
C ASP A 262 29.00 2.43 44.53
N ALA A 263 28.16 2.41 45.57
CA ALA A 263 27.85 3.45 46.57
C ALA A 263 26.47 3.13 47.20
#